data_AF-A0A973FUV3-F1
#
_entry.id   AF-A0A973FUV3-F1
#
_cell.length_a   1.000
_cell.length_b   1.000
_cell.length_c   1.000
_cell.angle_alpha   90.00
_cell.angle_beta   90.00
_cell.angle_gamma   90.00
#
_symmetry.space_group_name_H-M   'P 1'
#
loop_
_entity.id
_entity.type
_entity.pdbx_description
1 polymer ?
#
loop_
_entity_poly.entity_id
_entity_poly.type
_entity_poly.pdbx_seq_one_letter_code
_entity_poly.pdbx_strand_id
1 'polypeptide(L)' 'MIFDLHVHTTHSPCSNLRLDEIIRLARKRGLDGVAVTDHNSMECRREITEGLQDNG' A
#
# COMPACT_ATOMS: atom_id res chain seq x y z
N MET A 1 -10.02 5.53 -13.05
CA MET A 1 -8.80 6.05 -12.43
C MET A 1 -9.16 6.70 -11.10
N ILE A 2 -9.35 5.85 -10.10
CA ILE A 2 -9.61 6.19 -8.70
C ILE A 2 -8.44 5.66 -7.88
N PHE A 3 -7.76 6.56 -7.18
CA PHE A 3 -6.60 6.23 -6.35
C PHE A 3 -6.85 6.68 -4.91
N ASP A 4 -6.36 5.90 -3.96
CA ASP A 4 -6.22 6.34 -2.57
C ASP A 4 -4.78 6.83 -2.37
N LEU A 5 -4.61 8.12 -2.06
CA LEU A 5 -3.29 8.75 -1.98
C LEU A 5 -2.72 8.76 -0.56
N HIS A 6 -3.40 8.17 0.42
CA HIS A 6 -2.97 8.21 1.81
C HIS A 6 -3.29 6.89 2.51
N VAL A 7 -2.42 5.90 2.35
CA VAL A 7 -2.56 4.58 2.99
C VAL A 7 -1.35 4.27 3.86
N HIS A 8 -1.61 3.82 5.08
CA HIS A 8 -0.58 3.38 6.02
C HIS A 8 -0.51 1.86 6.11
N THR A 9 0.69 1.32 6.17
CA THR A 9 0.98 -0.09 6.43
C THR A 9 1.19 -0.36 7.92
N THR A 10 1.51 -1.60 8.28
CA THR A 10 1.97 -1.99 9.63
C THR A 10 3.24 -1.25 10.10
N HIS A 11 3.95 -0.53 9.22
CA HIS A 11 5.07 0.34 9.60
C HIS A 11 4.61 1.66 10.25
N SER A 12 3.31 1.94 10.26
CA SER A 12 2.71 3.07 10.95
C SER A 12 1.97 2.61 12.23
N PRO A 13 2.14 3.30 13.38
CA PRO A 13 1.49 2.91 14.64
C PRO A 13 -0.05 2.86 14.61
N CYS A 14 -0.67 3.55 13.66
CA CYS A 14 -2.12 3.66 13.54
C CYS A 14 -2.75 2.62 12.58
N SER A 15 -1.95 1.78 11.92
CA SER A 15 -2.44 0.79 10.95
C SER A 15 -1.99 -0.62 11.31
N ASN A 16 -2.88 -1.57 11.02
CA ASN A 16 -2.62 -3.00 11.16
C ASN A 16 -2.62 -3.72 9.80
N LEU A 17 -2.63 -2.98 8.69
CA LEU A 17 -2.74 -3.54 7.36
C LEU A 17 -1.36 -3.84 6.77
N ARG A 18 -1.11 -5.10 6.42
CA ARG A 18 0.09 -5.48 5.66
C ARG A 18 -0.05 -5.06 4.19
N LEU A 19 1.08 -4.96 3.49
CA LEU A 19 1.09 -4.50 2.10
C LEU A 19 0.25 -5.39 1.15
N ASP A 20 0.32 -6.71 1.31
CA ASP A 20 -0.48 -7.69 0.57
C ASP A 20 -1.99 -7.52 0.82
N GLU A 21 -2.37 -7.21 2.06
CA GLU A 21 -3.76 -6.92 2.41
C GLU A 21 -4.25 -5.61 1.79
N ILE A 22 -3.41 -4.57 1.76
CA ILE A 22 -3.72 -3.28 1.14
C ILE A 22 -4.01 -3.48 -0.36
N ILE A 23 -3.13 -4.18 -1.08
CA ILE A 23 -3.29 -4.49 -2.51
C ILE A 23 -4.62 -5.24 -2.75
N ARG A 24 -4.89 -6.27 -1.95
CA ARG A 24 -6.11 -7.08 -2.05
C ARG A 24 -7.37 -6.25 -1.80
N LEU A 25 -7.35 -5.38 -0.78
CA LEU A 25 -8.48 -4.52 -0.43
C LEU A 25 -8.70 -3.42 -1.46
N ALA A 26 -7.63 -2.83 -2.00
CA ALA A 26 -7.71 -1.83 -3.07
C ALA A 26 -8.43 -2.39 -4.29
N ARG A 27 -8.02 -3.57 -4.76
CA ARG A 27 -8.69 -4.30 -5.85
C ARG A 27 -10.16 -4.59 -5.53
N LYS A 28 -10.45 -5.11 -4.33
CA LYS A 28 -11.83 -5.41 -3.89
C LYS A 28 -12.72 -4.16 -3.86
N ARG A 29 -12.14 -2.99 -3.59
CA ARG A 29 -12.85 -1.69 -3.54
C ARG A 29 -12.94 -1.00 -4.92
N GLY A 30 -12.37 -1.59 -5.97
CA GLY A 30 -12.35 -0.98 -7.30
C GLY A 30 -11.39 0.21 -7.43
N LEU A 31 -10.36 0.27 -6.59
CA LEU A 31 -9.28 1.26 -6.74
C LEU A 31 -8.30 0.81 -7.83
N ASP A 32 -7.84 1.78 -8.62
CA ASP A 32 -6.82 1.59 -9.65
C ASP A 32 -5.39 1.63 -9.06
N GLY A 33 -5.24 2.09 -7.81
CA GLY A 33 -3.98 2.04 -7.08
C GLY A 33 -4.03 2.76 -5.74
N VAL A 34 -2.93 2.67 -5.00
CA VAL A 34 -2.75 3.31 -3.70
C VAL A 34 -1.36 3.95 -3.58
N ALA A 35 -1.25 5.04 -2.81
CA ALA A 35 0.03 5.57 -2.35
C ALA A 35 0.25 5.20 -0.89
N VAL A 36 1.37 4.54 -0.60
CA VAL A 36 1.78 4.24 0.77
C VAL A 36 2.49 5.46 1.36
N THR A 37 2.00 5.95 2.49
CA THR A 37 2.46 7.19 3.14
C THR A 37 2.69 6.99 4.64
N ASP A 38 3.52 6.01 5.00
CA ASP A 38 3.77 5.67 6.40
C ASP A 38 4.35 6.83 7.22
N HIS A 39 4.07 6.82 8.54
CA HIS A 39 4.50 7.87 9.45
C HIS A 39 6.03 7.95 9.55
N ASN A 40 6.61 8.99 8.93
CA ASN A 40 8.05 9.29 8.97
C ASN A 40 8.94 8.09 8.59
N SER A 41 8.42 7.14 7.79
CA SER A 41 9.10 5.90 7.45
C SER A 41 8.89 5.57 5.97
N MET A 42 9.93 4.98 5.38
CA MET A 42 9.91 4.37 4.04
C MET A 42 10.26 2.88 4.12
N GLU A 43 10.13 2.26 5.31
CA GLU A 43 10.55 0.87 5.54
C GLU A 43 9.78 -0.14 4.68
N CYS A 44 8.52 0.17 4.34
CA CYS A 44 7.71 -0.56 3.35
C CYS A 44 8.44 -0.76 2.01
N ARG A 45 9.37 0.13 1.62
CA ARG A 45 10.18 -0.03 0.39
C ARG A 45 10.92 -1.37 0.34
N ARG A 46 11.25 -1.97 1.48
CA ARG A 46 11.94 -3.27 1.55
C ARG A 46 11.07 -4.45 1.14
N GLU A 47 9.74 -4.27 1.12
CA GLU A 47 8.77 -5.30 0.75
C GLU A 47 8.31 -5.19 -0.71
N ILE A 48 8.74 -4.13 -1.43
CA ILE A 48 8.41 -3.91 -2.83
C ILE A 48 9.64 -3.99 -3.72
N THR A 49 9.44 -4.48 -4.93
CA THR A 49 10.41 -4.32 -6.03
C THR A 49 9.94 -3.17 -6.90
N GLU A 50 10.87 -2.32 -7.31
CA GLU A 50 10.57 -1.17 -8.18
C GLU A 50 10.12 -1.66 -9.57
N GLY A 51 9.05 -1.06 -10.10
CA GLY A 51 8.44 -1.43 -11.37
C GLY A 51 7.14 -2.24 -11.22
N LEU A 52 6.55 -2.63 -12.34
CA LEU A 52 5.31 -3.41 -12.40
C LEU A 52 5.52 -4.81 -11.80
N GLN A 53 4.66 -5.20 -10.86
CA GLN A 53 4.67 -6.52 -10.24
C GLN A 53 3.40 -7.30 -10.63
N ASP A 54 3.45 -8.64 -10.60
CA ASP A 54 2.31 -9.50 -10.95
C ASP A 54 1.10 -9.27 -10.01
N ASN A 55 1.37 -8.88 -8.77
CA ASN A 55 0.35 -8.59 -7.76
C ASN A 55 -0.11 -7.12 -7.78
N GLY A 56 0.33 -6.31 -8.74
CA GLY A 56 0.07 -4.87 -8.80
C GLY A 56 1.31 -4.10 -8.41
#